data_AF-A0A4R0P486-F1
#
_entry.id   AF-A0A4R0P486-F1
#
_cell.length_a   1.000
_cell.length_b   1.000
_cell.length_c   1.000
_cell.angle_alpha   90.00
_cell.angle_beta   90.00
_cell.angle_gamma   90.00
#
_symmetry.space_group_name_H-M   'P 1'
#
loop_
_entity.id
_entity.type
_entity.pdbx_description
1 polymer ?
#
loop_
_entity_poly.entity_id
_entity_poly.type
_entity_poly.pdbx_seq_one_letter_code
_entity_poly.pdbx_strand_id
1 'polypeptide(L)'
;MLRKILSIFLFLFVSAISRAQDTPSEFATKQNQVFQHLNRTEATTGILLDYGLEFLNLQNYTGANLLDSNFLNISEWRSIYSSLLVSQYNGSVSFLSPQALNAKINSAIDEELPVPLLGYD
;
A
#
# COMPACT_ATOMS: atom_id res chain seq x y z
N MET A 1 -35.85 22.56 -17.77
CA MET A 1 -35.72 21.11 -18.05
C MET A 1 -34.25 20.70 -18.21
N LEU A 2 -33.45 21.42 -19.01
CA LEU A 2 -32.02 21.14 -19.26
C LEU A 2 -31.16 20.99 -17.98
N ARG A 3 -31.34 21.87 -16.99
CA ARG A 3 -30.64 21.79 -15.70
C ARG A 3 -30.88 20.47 -14.94
N LYS A 4 -32.08 19.91 -15.01
CA LYS A 4 -32.43 18.66 -14.32
C LYS A 4 -31.81 17.43 -15.02
N ILE A 5 -31.77 17.45 -16.36
CA ILE A 5 -31.12 16.41 -17.16
C ILE A 5 -29.60 16.41 -16.91
N LEU A 6 -28.99 17.61 -16.85
CA LEU A 6 -27.56 17.75 -16.55
C LEU A 6 -27.22 17.22 -15.15
N SER A 7 -28.05 17.49 -14.14
CA SER A 7 -27.85 16.96 -12.79
C SER A 7 -27.94 15.44 -12.72
N ILE A 8 -28.85 14.81 -13.48
CA ILE A 8 -28.97 13.35 -13.55
C ILE A 8 -27.74 12.74 -14.23
N PHE A 9 -27.26 13.36 -15.31
CA PHE A 9 -26.07 12.91 -16.02
C PHE A 9 -24.81 13.00 -15.15
N LEU A 10 -24.67 14.08 -14.38
CA LEU A 10 -23.57 14.24 -13.42
C LEU A 10 -23.63 13.17 -12.31
N PHE A 11 -24.82 12.84 -11.81
CA PHE A 11 -24.99 11.82 -10.77
C PHE A 11 -24.66 10.41 -11.26
N LEU A 12 -25.00 10.10 -12.52
CA LEU A 12 -24.63 8.84 -13.18
C LEU A 12 -23.12 8.75 -13.48
N PHE A 13 -22.47 9.86 -13.78
CA PHE A 13 -21.03 9.88 -14.03
C PHE A 13 -20.22 9.69 -12.74
N VAL A 14 -20.67 10.27 -11.61
CA VAL A 14 -20.04 10.10 -10.30
C VAL A 14 -20.10 8.64 -9.82
N SER A 15 -21.22 7.94 -10.02
CA SER A 15 -21.35 6.53 -9.59
C SER A 15 -20.48 5.56 -10.40
N ALA A 16 -20.17 5.88 -11.66
CA ALA A 16 -19.26 5.10 -12.49
C ALA A 16 -17.79 5.23 -12.03
N ILE A 17 -17.39 6.40 -11.53
CA ILE A 17 -16.02 6.64 -11.05
C ILE A 17 -15.75 5.90 -9.72
N SER A 18 -16.78 5.72 -8.88
CA SER A 18 -16.65 5.00 -7.59
C SER A 18 -16.29 3.51 -7.72
N ARG A 19 -16.38 2.92 -8.91
CA ARG A 19 -16.11 1.49 -9.18
C ARG A 19 -14.70 1.22 -9.74
N ALA A 20 -13.86 2.24 -9.92
CA ALA A 20 -12.54 2.10 -10.53
C ALA A 20 -11.40 1.81 -9.54
N GLN A 21 -11.71 1.64 -8.25
CA GLN A 21 -10.71 1.39 -7.22
C GLN A 21 -10.61 -0.11 -6.96
N ASP A 22 -9.42 -0.68 -7.15
CA ASP A 22 -9.16 -2.07 -6.76
C ASP A 22 -9.17 -2.17 -5.23
N THR A 23 -9.96 -3.11 -4.72
CA THR A 23 -9.85 -3.53 -3.33
C THR A 23 -8.50 -4.23 -3.09
N PRO A 24 -8.00 -4.30 -1.84
CA PRO A 24 -6.78 -5.03 -1.54
C PRO A 24 -6.78 -6.49 -2.01
N SER A 25 -7.93 -7.17 -1.95
CA SER A 25 -8.08 -8.55 -2.41
C SER A 25 -8.05 -8.67 -3.93
N GLU A 26 -8.63 -7.71 -4.67
CA GLU A 26 -8.55 -7.65 -6.13
C GLU A 26 -7.12 -7.35 -6.59
N PHE A 27 -6.41 -6.43 -5.92
CA PHE A 27 -5.00 -6.18 -6.17
C PHE A 27 -4.18 -7.45 -6.01
N ALA A 28 -4.29 -8.13 -4.85
CA ALA A 28 -3.57 -9.38 -4.60
C ALA A 28 -3.94 -10.47 -5.62
N THR A 29 -5.19 -10.54 -6.07
CA THR A 29 -5.62 -11.50 -7.09
C THR A 29 -4.93 -11.23 -8.43
N LYS A 30 -4.88 -9.98 -8.88
CA LYS A 30 -4.21 -9.60 -10.13
C LYS A 30 -2.70 -9.87 -10.05
N GLN A 31 -2.06 -9.52 -8.93
CA GLN A 31 -0.63 -9.78 -8.75
C GLN A 31 -0.34 -11.30 -8.75
N ASN A 32 -1.17 -12.10 -8.10
CA ASN A 32 -1.03 -13.56 -8.13
C ASN A 32 -1.15 -14.12 -9.56
N GLN A 33 -1.97 -13.54 -10.42
CA GLN A 33 -2.05 -13.95 -11.83
C GLN A 33 -0.79 -13.58 -12.62
N VAL A 34 -0.25 -12.37 -12.44
CA VAL A 34 0.99 -11.92 -13.09
C VAL A 34 2.17 -12.81 -12.70
N PHE A 35 2.31 -13.08 -11.39
CA PHE A 35 3.41 -13.84 -10.82
C PHE A 35 3.09 -15.33 -10.61
N GLN A 36 2.10 -15.89 -11.33
CA GLN A 36 1.66 -17.28 -11.14
C GLN A 36 2.73 -18.31 -11.53
N HIS A 37 3.60 -17.96 -12.49
CA HIS A 37 4.66 -18.84 -12.99
C HIS A 37 6.04 -18.53 -12.38
N LEU A 38 6.13 -17.54 -11.49
CA LEU A 38 7.38 -17.23 -10.80
C LEU A 38 7.71 -18.35 -9.82
N ASN A 39 8.90 -18.94 -9.94
CA ASN A 39 9.39 -19.85 -8.91
C ASN A 39 9.76 -19.05 -7.65
N ARG A 40 9.00 -19.22 -6.58
CA ARG A 40 9.15 -18.45 -5.34
C ARG A 40 10.06 -19.12 -4.30
N THR A 41 10.71 -20.25 -4.64
CA THR A 41 11.58 -20.98 -3.70
C THR A 41 12.80 -20.17 -3.23
N GLU A 42 13.24 -19.19 -4.02
CA GLU A 42 14.38 -18.33 -3.69
C GLU A 42 13.98 -17.15 -2.78
N ALA A 43 12.70 -16.78 -2.72
CA ALA A 43 12.18 -15.70 -1.90
C ALA A 43 11.76 -16.21 -0.51
N THR A 44 12.74 -16.54 0.33
CA THR A 44 12.50 -17.19 1.64
C THR A 44 11.76 -16.31 2.66
N THR A 45 11.78 -14.99 2.47
CA THR A 45 11.12 -14.02 3.35
C THR A 45 9.61 -13.96 3.16
N GLY A 46 9.06 -14.47 2.03
CA GLY A 46 7.66 -14.26 1.70
C GLY A 46 7.32 -12.88 1.16
N ILE A 47 8.34 -12.08 0.83
CA ILE A 47 8.23 -10.73 0.29
C ILE A 47 8.85 -10.72 -1.10
N LEU A 48 8.13 -10.16 -2.08
CA LEU A 48 8.62 -9.91 -3.43
C LEU A 48 8.39 -8.43 -3.73
N LEU A 49 9.45 -7.63 -3.85
CA LEU A 49 9.31 -6.17 -4.02
C LEU A 49 8.54 -5.82 -5.30
N ASP A 50 8.76 -6.57 -6.39
CA ASP A 50 8.04 -6.38 -7.65
C ASP A 50 6.56 -6.82 -7.61
N TYR A 51 6.16 -7.57 -6.58
CA TYR A 51 4.78 -8.01 -6.39
C TYR A 51 3.90 -6.89 -5.80
N GLY A 52 4.50 -6.04 -4.97
CA GLY A 52 3.81 -4.95 -4.28
C GLY A 52 3.90 -3.61 -5.00
N LEU A 53 3.40 -2.58 -4.33
CA LEU A 53 3.62 -1.19 -4.69
C LEU A 53 4.77 -0.62 -3.87
N GLU A 54 5.71 0.02 -4.56
CA GLU A 54 6.81 0.75 -3.94
C GLU A 54 6.39 2.20 -3.71
N PHE A 55 6.16 2.60 -2.45
CA PHE A 55 5.75 3.96 -2.09
C PHE A 55 6.92 4.94 -2.00
N LEU A 56 8.13 4.42 -1.89
CA LEU A 56 9.38 5.17 -1.99
C LEU A 56 10.49 4.23 -2.46
N ASN A 57 11.56 4.78 -3.03
CA ASN A 57 12.69 3.97 -3.50
C ASN A 57 13.40 3.24 -2.33
N LEU A 58 13.14 1.94 -2.16
CA LEU A 58 13.68 1.09 -1.11
C LEU A 58 15.20 0.91 -1.23
N GLN A 59 15.77 1.09 -2.43
CA GLN A 59 17.23 1.01 -2.62
C GLN A 59 17.98 2.10 -1.85
N ASN A 60 17.31 3.21 -1.52
CA ASN A 60 17.88 4.26 -0.68
C ASN A 60 17.97 3.85 0.81
N TYR A 61 17.25 2.80 1.23
CA TYR A 61 17.08 2.40 2.64
C TYR A 61 17.63 0.99 2.94
N THR A 62 18.72 0.62 2.27
CA THR A 62 19.38 -0.69 2.43
C THR A 62 20.34 -0.76 3.62
N GLY A 63 20.64 0.38 4.26
CA GLY A 63 21.63 0.50 5.32
C GLY A 63 23.09 0.41 4.86
N ALA A 64 23.34 0.17 3.56
CA ALA A 64 24.69 0.08 2.99
C ALA A 64 25.24 1.45 2.57
N ASN A 65 24.38 2.34 2.10
CA ASN A 65 24.74 3.69 1.67
C ASN A 65 24.09 4.69 2.62
N LEU A 66 24.87 5.64 3.14
CA LEU A 66 24.36 6.79 3.88
C LEU A 66 24.39 7.98 2.92
N LEU A 67 23.21 8.53 2.60
CA LEU A 67 23.04 9.64 1.67
C LEU A 67 22.31 10.76 2.40
N ASP A 68 22.59 12.01 2.07
CA ASP A 68 21.85 13.14 2.67
C ASP A 68 20.34 13.12 2.33
N SER A 69 19.91 12.27 1.40
CA SER A 69 18.52 12.06 1.01
C SER A 69 17.89 10.78 1.56
N ASN A 70 18.55 10.04 2.45
CA ASN A 70 18.00 8.80 3.05
C ASN A 70 17.80 8.86 4.56
N PHE A 71 17.58 10.07 5.08
CA PHE A 71 17.13 10.26 6.45
C PHE A 71 15.80 9.54 6.69
N LEU A 72 15.74 8.79 7.78
CA LEU A 72 14.56 8.03 8.19
C LEU A 72 13.78 8.85 9.22
N ASN A 73 12.72 9.52 8.80
CA ASN A 73 11.69 10.02 9.71
C ASN A 73 10.47 9.07 9.72
N ILE A 74 9.45 9.38 10.53
CA ILE A 74 8.28 8.52 10.69
C ILE A 74 7.51 8.32 9.37
N SER A 75 7.54 9.31 8.46
CA SER A 75 6.93 9.24 7.14
C SER A 75 7.63 8.24 6.23
N GLU A 76 8.96 8.31 6.11
CA GLU A 76 9.70 7.34 5.29
C GLU A 76 9.62 5.94 5.90
N TRP A 77 9.71 5.82 7.23
CA TRP A 77 9.56 4.52 7.90
C TRP A 77 8.20 3.87 7.60
N ARG A 78 7.10 4.64 7.66
CA ARG A 78 5.76 4.15 7.32
C ARG A 78 5.65 3.79 5.85
N SER A 79 6.27 4.56 4.96
CA SER A 79 6.29 4.26 3.52
C SER A 79 7.07 2.98 3.22
N ILE A 80 8.20 2.75 3.89
CA ILE A 80 8.96 1.49 3.82
C ILE A 80 8.09 0.34 4.32
N TYR A 81 7.50 0.47 5.51
CA TYR A 81 6.63 -0.55 6.10
C TYR A 81 5.49 -0.92 5.18
N SER A 82 4.77 0.07 4.67
CA SER A 82 3.67 -0.12 3.73
C SER A 82 4.11 -0.80 2.45
N SER A 83 5.27 -0.42 1.90
CA SER A 83 5.81 -1.03 0.66
C SER A 83 6.10 -2.52 0.88
N LEU A 84 6.69 -2.87 2.02
CA LEU A 84 6.98 -4.26 2.38
C LEU A 84 5.69 -5.07 2.67
N LEU A 85 4.72 -4.45 3.35
CA LEU A 85 3.42 -5.07 3.64
C LEU A 85 2.67 -5.45 2.36
N VAL A 86 2.56 -4.55 1.38
CA VAL A 86 1.85 -4.85 0.12
C VAL A 86 2.65 -5.78 -0.80
N SER A 87 3.97 -5.85 -0.61
CA SER A 87 4.88 -6.77 -1.32
C SER A 87 4.83 -8.20 -0.77
N GLN A 88 4.12 -8.42 0.33
CA GLN A 88 3.92 -9.74 0.91
C GLN A 88 3.02 -10.60 0.01
N TYR A 89 3.52 -11.75 -0.41
CA TYR A 89 2.74 -12.70 -1.24
C TYR A 89 2.29 -13.95 -0.47
N ASN A 90 2.83 -14.19 0.74
CA ASN A 90 2.45 -15.30 1.62
C ASN A 90 2.61 -14.93 3.10
N GLY A 91 2.20 -15.79 4.02
CA GLY A 91 2.27 -15.55 5.46
C GLY A 91 3.62 -15.80 6.16
N SER A 92 4.75 -15.88 5.44
CA SER A 92 6.06 -16.20 6.07
C SER A 92 6.56 -15.14 7.03
N VAL A 93 6.18 -13.86 6.83
CA VAL A 93 6.42 -12.75 7.77
C VAL A 93 5.07 -12.29 8.31
N SER A 94 5.02 -11.90 9.59
CA SER A 94 3.78 -11.37 10.17
C SER A 94 3.89 -9.85 10.29
N PHE A 95 3.11 -9.14 9.50
CA PHE A 95 2.92 -7.71 9.64
C PHE A 95 1.70 -7.42 10.52
N LEU A 96 1.74 -6.29 11.22
CA LEU A 96 0.56 -5.72 11.87
C LEU A 96 -0.36 -5.17 10.79
N SER A 97 -1.67 -5.21 11.04
CA SER A 97 -2.60 -4.49 10.20
C SER A 97 -2.29 -2.99 10.22
N PRO A 98 -2.60 -2.26 9.14
CA PRO A 98 -2.44 -0.80 9.09
C PRO A 98 -3.02 -0.08 10.30
N GLN A 99 -4.21 -0.50 10.74
CA GLN A 99 -4.89 0.06 11.91
C GLN A 99 -4.12 -0.21 13.20
N ALA A 100 -3.68 -1.45 13.42
CA ALA A 100 -2.94 -1.84 14.61
C ALA A 100 -1.58 -1.13 14.67
N LEU A 101 -0.92 -0.94 13.52
CA LEU A 101 0.31 -0.18 13.43
C LEU A 101 0.09 1.29 13.80
N ASN A 102 -0.91 1.95 13.19
CA ASN A 102 -1.18 3.37 13.46
C ASN A 102 -1.59 3.61 14.91
N ALA A 103 -2.38 2.71 15.51
CA ALA A 103 -2.71 2.80 16.93
C ALA A 103 -1.45 2.76 17.82
N LYS A 104 -0.48 1.90 17.48
CA LYS A 104 0.80 1.82 18.21
C LYS A 104 1.66 3.06 18.01
N ILE A 105 1.74 3.57 16.79
CA ILE A 105 2.50 4.79 16.49
C ILE A 105 1.91 5.98 17.24
N ASN A 106 0.60 6.22 17.10
CA ASN A 106 -0.07 7.35 17.74
C ASN A 106 0.08 7.31 19.27
N SER A 107 0.06 6.11 19.86
CA SER A 107 0.31 5.92 21.30
C SER A 107 1.76 6.22 21.73
N ALA A 108 2.71 6.22 20.80
CA ALA A 108 4.13 6.42 21.08
C ALA A 108 4.61 7.86 20.81
N ILE A 109 3.92 8.61 19.96
CA ILE A 109 4.35 9.95 19.52
C ILE A 109 3.38 11.08 19.94
N ASP A 110 2.28 10.77 20.62
CA ASP A 110 1.22 11.72 21.02
C ASP A 110 0.66 12.57 19.85
N GLU A 111 0.83 12.10 18.60
CA GLU A 111 0.31 12.73 17.39
C GLU A 111 -0.58 11.73 16.61
N GLU A 112 -1.68 12.22 16.05
CA GLU A 112 -2.53 11.44 15.16
C GLU A 112 -2.02 11.55 13.72
N LEU A 113 -1.29 10.53 13.26
CA LEU A 113 -0.78 10.53 11.89
C LEU A 113 -1.80 9.92 10.92
N PRO A 114 -2.07 10.57 9.77
CA PRO A 114 -3.00 10.04 8.77
C PRO A 114 -2.50 8.70 8.24
N VAL A 115 -3.42 7.74 8.07
CA VAL A 115 -3.12 6.40 7.55
C VAL A 115 -2.71 6.52 6.08
N PRO A 116 -1.48 6.17 5.65
CA PRO A 116 -1.02 6.36 4.27
C PRO A 116 -1.55 5.27 3.33
N LEU A 117 -2.47 4.43 3.79
CA LEU A 117 -2.87 3.23 3.09
C LEU A 117 -4.27 3.40 2.53
N LEU A 118 -4.37 3.27 1.20
CA LEU A 118 -5.63 2.99 0.51
C LEU A 118 -6.36 1.90 1.30
N GLY A 119 -7.59 2.21 1.73
CA GLY A 119 -8.35 1.50 2.75
C GLY A 119 -8.14 -0.01 2.74
N TYR A 120 -7.42 -0.50 3.75
CA TYR A 120 -7.49 -1.88 4.19
C TYR A 120 -8.53 -1.93 5.30
N ASP A 121 -9.81 -1.84 4.96
CA ASP A 121 -10.90 -2.17 5.89
C ASP A 121 -11.14 -3.69 5.90
#